data_AF-A0ABD3CHY8-F1
#
_entry.id   AF-A0ABD3CHY8-F1
#
_cell.length_a   1.000
_cell.length_b   1.000
_cell.length_c   1.000
_cell.angle_alpha   90.00
_cell.angle_beta   90.00
_cell.angle_gamma   90.00
#
_symmetry.space_group_name_H-M   'P 1'
#
loop_
_entity.id
_entity.type
_entity.pdbx_description
1 polymer ?
#
loop_
_entity_poly.entity_id
_entity_poly.type
_entity_poly.pdbx_seq_one_letter_code
_entity_poly.pdbx_strand_id
1 'polypeptide(L)'
;MDNVLPPNRGDGETHFLNLMAEEMENGGYTPGTTFKRESMLYVFRKFRRVYGPIFSDRFLKTKFKKLKTRYQEFSVLMSHDDIYWNKQNNVISGNENLLREKYRARYRHGVYLGECNYDLMRQIFEVGVSFE
;
A
#
# COMPACT_ATOMS: atom_id res chain seq x y z
N MET A 1 7.62 -23.76 13.41
CA MET A 1 8.56 -24.04 12.30
C MET A 1 7.70 -23.84 11.06
N ASP A 2 7.72 -22.72 10.34
CA ASP A 2 8.81 -21.80 10.04
C ASP A 2 8.30 -20.35 9.94
N ASN A 3 8.79 -19.47 10.83
CA ASN A 3 8.64 -18.02 10.66
C ASN A 3 9.73 -17.55 9.69
N VAL A 4 9.57 -17.88 8.41
CA VAL A 4 10.34 -17.21 7.36
C VAL A 4 9.82 -15.77 7.31
N LEU A 5 10.54 -14.86 7.95
CA LEU A 5 10.41 -13.42 7.69
C LEU A 5 10.42 -13.24 6.16
N PRO A 6 9.37 -12.65 5.56
CA PRO A 6 9.37 -12.46 4.12
C PRO A 6 10.62 -11.66 3.74
N PRO A 7 11.34 -12.06 2.68
CA PRO A 7 12.55 -11.40 2.25
C PRO A 7 12.14 -10.10 1.58
N ASN A 8 11.80 -9.09 2.36
CA ASN A 8 11.57 -7.76 1.84
C ASN A 8 12.21 -6.74 2.77
N ARG A 9 13.33 -6.17 2.30
CA ARG A 9 14.10 -5.11 2.95
C ARG A 9 13.37 -3.75 2.91
N GLY A 10 12.05 -3.78 3.04
CA GLY A 10 11.20 -2.62 3.26
C GLY A 10 10.75 -2.59 4.72
N ASP A 11 10.28 -1.44 5.15
CA ASP A 11 9.68 -1.14 6.46
C ASP A 11 8.43 -2.00 6.85
N GLY A 12 8.19 -3.12 6.17
CA GLY A 12 7.09 -4.06 6.38
C GLY A 12 5.79 -3.69 5.66
N GLU A 13 5.76 -2.70 4.76
CA GLU A 13 4.53 -2.27 4.07
C GLU A 13 3.84 -3.37 3.27
N THR A 14 4.57 -4.10 2.43
CA THR A 14 4.00 -5.19 1.63
C THR A 14 3.40 -6.27 2.53
N HIS A 15 4.08 -6.62 3.63
CA HIS A 15 3.54 -7.58 4.60
C HIS A 15 2.28 -7.03 5.29
N PHE A 16 2.29 -5.75 5.68
CA PHE A 16 1.12 -5.11 6.28
C PHE A 16 -0.08 -5.10 5.32
N LEU A 17 0.14 -4.79 4.04
CA LEU A 17 -0.89 -4.86 2.99
C LEU A 17 -1.40 -6.29 2.80
N ASN A 18 -0.52 -7.29 2.73
CA ASN A 18 -0.92 -8.69 2.61
C ASN A 18 -1.79 -9.15 3.79
N LEU A 19 -1.44 -8.76 5.02
CA LEU A 19 -2.26 -9.06 6.20
C LEU A 19 -3.66 -8.43 6.12
N MET A 20 -3.77 -7.22 5.57
CA MET A 20 -5.06 -6.57 5.36
C MET A 20 -5.88 -7.25 4.27
N ALA A 21 -5.26 -7.63 3.15
CA ALA A 21 -5.92 -8.38 2.08
C ALA A 21 -6.43 -9.74 2.58
N GLU A 22 -5.61 -10.49 3.33
CA GLU A 22 -5.99 -11.76 3.96
C GLU A 22 -7.20 -11.59 4.88
N GLU A 23 -7.23 -10.55 5.71
CA GLU A 23 -8.36 -10.28 6.60
C GLU A 23 -9.62 -9.84 5.84
N MET A 24 -9.49 -9.14 4.70
CA MET A 24 -10.63 -8.79 3.85
C MET A 24 -11.28 -10.02 3.23
N GLU A 25 -10.45 -10.93 2.70
CA GLU A 25 -10.89 -12.20 2.12
C GLU A 25 -11.56 -13.10 3.16
N ASN A 26 -10.98 -13.22 4.35
CA ASN A 26 -11.51 -14.07 5.42
C ASN A 26 -12.71 -13.47 6.16
N GLY A 27 -12.74 -12.15 6.32
CA GLY A 27 -13.76 -11.43 7.09
C GLY A 27 -15.05 -11.11 6.33
N GLY A 28 -15.13 -11.46 5.04
CA GLY A 28 -16.30 -11.20 4.20
C GLY A 28 -16.58 -9.72 3.97
N TYR A 29 -15.54 -8.88 3.95
CA TYR A 29 -15.66 -7.44 3.78
C TYR A 29 -16.12 -7.09 2.36
N THR A 30 -17.22 -6.35 2.25
CA THR A 30 -17.75 -5.86 0.97
C THR A 30 -17.24 -4.45 0.65
N PRO A 31 -17.26 -4.04 -0.63
CA PRO A 31 -16.97 -2.67 -1.02
C PRO A 31 -17.77 -1.63 -0.23
N GLY A 32 -17.09 -0.62 0.29
CA GLY A 32 -17.64 0.48 1.09
C GLY A 32 -17.69 0.23 2.59
N THR A 33 -17.22 -0.92 3.08
CA THR A 33 -17.25 -1.25 4.52
C THR A 33 -16.00 -0.77 5.27
N THR A 34 -16.20 -0.36 6.52
CA THR A 34 -15.11 -0.02 7.44
C THR A 34 -14.62 -1.29 8.11
N PHE A 35 -13.30 -1.45 8.20
CA PHE A 35 -12.68 -2.52 8.99
C PHE A 35 -13.21 -2.45 10.41
N LYS A 36 -13.82 -3.54 10.89
CA LYS A 36 -14.21 -3.63 12.29
C LYS A 36 -12.97 -3.51 13.16
N ARG A 37 -13.13 -2.94 14.36
CA ARG A 37 -12.05 -2.81 15.34
C ARG A 37 -11.33 -4.14 15.60
N GLU A 38 -12.07 -5.25 15.64
CA GLU A 38 -11.52 -6.60 15.86
C GLU A 38 -10.57 -7.04 14.75
N SER A 39 -10.96 -6.87 13.49
CA SER A 39 -10.11 -7.17 12.32
C SER A 39 -8.88 -6.27 12.25
N MET A 40 -9.03 -4.98 12.60
CA MET A 40 -7.88 -4.09 12.70
C MET A 40 -6.88 -4.56 13.77
N LEU A 41 -7.38 -4.93 14.96
CA LEU A 41 -6.55 -5.48 16.04
C LEU A 41 -5.92 -6.81 15.65
N TYR A 42 -6.62 -7.65 14.88
CA TYR A 42 -6.08 -8.91 14.37
C TYR A 42 -4.89 -8.67 13.42
N VAL A 43 -5.04 -7.78 12.43
CA VAL A 43 -3.95 -7.37 11.52
C VAL A 43 -2.76 -6.83 12.31
N PHE A 44 -3.01 -5.96 13.30
CA PHE A 44 -1.93 -5.37 14.12
C PHE A 44 -1.20 -6.43 14.95
N ARG A 45 -1.93 -7.39 15.54
CA ARG A 45 -1.34 -8.48 16.31
C ARG A 45 -0.49 -9.40 15.44
N LYS A 46 -0.96 -9.76 14.25
CA LYS A 46 -0.18 -10.55 13.28
C LYS A 46 1.08 -9.81 12.85
N PHE A 47 0.98 -8.52 12.55
CA PHE A 47 2.13 -7.69 12.18
C PHE A 47 3.18 -7.63 13.31
N ARG A 48 2.74 -7.34 14.54
CA ARG A 48 3.63 -7.29 15.73
C ARG A 48 4.28 -8.61 16.06
N ARG A 49 3.64 -9.74 15.72
CA ARG A 49 4.25 -11.07 15.92
C ARG A 49 5.53 -11.24 15.09
N VAL A 50 5.61 -10.56 13.94
CA VAL A 50 6.75 -10.64 13.01
C VAL A 50 7.77 -9.55 13.28
N TYR A 51 7.33 -8.30 13.46
CA TYR A 51 8.21 -7.13 13.57
C TYR A 51 8.44 -6.66 15.01
N GLY A 52 7.74 -7.23 15.98
CA GLY A 52 7.84 -6.91 17.40
C GLY A 52 6.77 -5.92 17.91
N PRO A 53 6.59 -5.82 19.23
CA PRO A 53 5.56 -4.98 19.85
C PRO A 53 5.86 -3.48 19.80
N ILE A 54 7.04 -3.07 19.33
CA ILE A 54 7.47 -1.66 19.23
C ILE A 54 6.55 -0.81 18.33
N PHE A 55 5.84 -1.44 17.41
CA PHE A 55 4.91 -0.79 16.51
C PHE A 55 3.58 -0.49 17.20
N SER A 56 3.42 0.69 17.78
CA SER A 56 2.18 1.12 18.46
C SER A 56 0.97 1.18 17.50
N ASP A 57 -0.25 1.12 18.06
CA ASP A 57 -1.49 1.22 17.27
C ASP A 57 -1.51 2.54 16.48
N ARG A 58 -1.05 3.62 17.13
CA ARG A 58 -0.91 4.95 16.50
C ARG A 58 0.02 4.89 15.29
N PHE A 59 1.17 4.24 15.41
CA PHE A 59 2.11 4.11 14.30
C PHE A 59 1.49 3.34 13.12
N LEU A 60 0.84 2.21 13.39
CA LEU A 60 0.20 1.39 12.35
C LEU A 60 -0.97 2.11 11.67
N LYS A 61 -1.79 2.84 12.44
CA LYS A 61 -2.85 3.72 11.89
C LYS A 61 -2.25 4.83 11.01
N THR A 62 -1.17 5.48 11.44
CA THR A 62 -0.49 6.50 10.62
C THR A 62 0.08 5.88 9.34
N LYS A 63 0.67 4.69 9.42
CA LYS A 63 1.19 3.97 8.26
C LYS A 63 0.10 3.65 7.25
N PHE A 64 -1.06 3.17 7.71
CA PHE A 64 -2.22 2.96 6.86
C PHE A 64 -2.68 4.23 6.14
N LYS A 65 -2.80 5.35 6.88
CA LYS A 65 -3.18 6.64 6.27
C LYS A 65 -2.20 7.03 5.16
N LYS A 66 -0.89 6.89 5.38
CA LYS A 66 0.14 7.15 4.36
C LYS A 66 0.03 6.22 3.15
N LEU A 67 -0.26 4.93 3.35
CA LEU A 67 -0.48 3.97 2.27
C LEU A 67 -1.70 4.37 1.43
N LYS A 68 -2.81 4.75 2.08
CA LYS A 68 -4.03 5.22 1.40
C LYS A 68 -3.80 6.49 0.59
N THR A 69 -3.09 7.47 1.14
CA THR A 69 -2.73 8.70 0.41
C THR A 69 -1.86 8.39 -0.81
N ARG A 70 -0.83 7.53 -0.68
CA ARG A 70 -0.02 7.12 -1.84
C ARG A 70 -0.82 6.42 -2.92
N TYR A 71 -1.76 5.55 -2.53
CA TYR A 71 -2.68 4.91 -3.48
C TYR A 71 -3.50 5.96 -4.24
N GLN A 72 -4.09 6.93 -3.54
CA GLN A 72 -4.88 8.00 -4.16
C GLN A 72 -4.03 8.82 -5.13
N GLU A 73 -2.85 9.26 -4.71
CA GLU A 73 -1.91 10.03 -5.55
C GLU A 73 -1.49 9.24 -6.81
N PHE A 74 -1.21 7.95 -6.65
CA PHE A 74 -0.80 7.09 -7.76
C PHE A 74 -1.99 6.75 -8.68
N SER A 75 -3.19 6.57 -8.16
CA SER A 75 -4.40 6.38 -8.98
C SER A 75 -4.71 7.61 -9.82
N VAL A 76 -4.54 8.83 -9.27
CA VAL A 76 -4.64 10.07 -10.05
C VAL A 76 -3.56 10.14 -11.12
N LEU A 77 -2.33 9.70 -10.82
CA LEU A 77 -1.27 9.63 -11.84
C LEU A 77 -1.65 8.67 -12.98
N MET A 78 -2.16 7.49 -12.65
CA MET A 78 -2.57 6.46 -13.61
C MET A 78 -3.86 6.80 -14.37
N SER A 79 -4.61 7.81 -13.94
CA SER A 79 -5.81 8.28 -14.66
C SER A 79 -5.49 9.26 -15.80
N HIS A 80 -4.22 9.62 -16.00
CA HIS A 80 -3.81 10.45 -17.12
C HIS A 80 -3.51 9.55 -18.34
N ASP A 81 -4.18 9.79 -19.46
CA ASP A 81 -4.08 8.94 -20.66
C ASP A 81 -2.68 8.95 -21.31
N ASP A 82 -1.89 9.98 -21.03
CA ASP A 82 -0.53 10.18 -21.51
C ASP A 82 0.55 9.67 -20.53
N ILE A 83 0.13 8.93 -19.50
CA ILE A 83 1.00 8.28 -18.52
C ILE A 83 0.87 6.76 -18.63
N TYR A 84 2.03 6.11 -18.67
CA TYR A 84 2.15 4.66 -18.74
C TYR A 84 3.02 4.15 -17.60
N TRP A 85 2.66 3.00 -17.06
CA TRP A 85 3.43 2.34 -16.01
C TRP A 85 3.84 0.93 -16.45
N ASN A 86 5.15 0.72 -16.57
CA ASN A 86 5.72 -0.60 -16.76
C ASN A 86 5.85 -1.29 -15.39
N LYS A 87 4.93 -2.22 -15.12
CA LYS A 87 4.88 -3.00 -13.87
C LYS A 87 6.11 -3.88 -13.66
N GLN A 88 6.70 -4.44 -14.74
CA GLN A 88 7.82 -5.38 -14.64
C GLN A 88 9.06 -4.72 -14.03
N ASN A 89 9.34 -3.47 -14.45
CA ASN A 89 10.50 -2.71 -13.97
C ASN A 89 10.12 -1.65 -12.93
N ASN A 90 8.84 -1.53 -12.59
CA ASN A 90 8.28 -0.48 -11.74
C ASN A 90 8.67 0.95 -12.19
N VAL A 91 8.54 1.24 -13.49
CA VAL A 91 8.92 2.52 -14.11
C VAL A 91 7.72 3.21 -14.74
N ILE A 92 7.57 4.50 -14.49
CA ILE A 92 6.58 5.38 -15.13
C ILE A 92 7.23 6.11 -16.31
N SER A 93 6.51 6.21 -17.41
CA SER A 93 6.88 6.93 -18.62
C SER A 93 5.67 7.69 -19.18
N GLY A 94 5.89 8.70 -20.02
CA GLY A 94 4.80 9.49 -20.60
C GLY A 94 5.11 10.98 -20.57
N ASN A 95 4.10 11.80 -20.27
CA ASN A 95 4.23 13.26 -20.18
C ASN A 95 5.27 13.70 -19.14
N GLU A 96 6.44 14.09 -19.62
CA GLU A 96 7.57 14.47 -18.78
C GLU A 96 7.31 15.74 -17.97
N ASN A 97 6.57 16.71 -18.52
CA ASN A 97 6.26 17.96 -17.82
C ASN A 97 5.39 17.70 -16.60
N LEU A 98 4.33 16.90 -16.76
CA LEU A 98 3.46 16.48 -15.66
C LEU A 98 4.24 15.71 -14.58
N LEU A 99 5.07 14.75 -14.99
CA LEU A 99 5.89 13.95 -14.07
C LEU A 99 6.90 14.82 -13.31
N ARG A 100 7.54 15.78 -13.99
CA ARG A 100 8.53 16.69 -13.41
C ARG A 100 7.91 17.69 -12.44
N GLU A 101 6.73 18.21 -12.75
CA GLU A 101 6.05 19.21 -11.92
C GLU A 101 5.41 18.57 -10.68
N LYS A 102 4.65 17.49 -10.86
CA LYS A 102 3.82 16.92 -9.78
C LYS A 102 4.44 15.70 -9.09
N TYR A 103 5.26 14.93 -9.79
CA TYR A 103 5.74 13.61 -9.32
C TYR A 103 7.27 13.53 -9.20
N ARG A 104 7.94 14.69 -9.06
CA ARG A 104 9.39 14.79 -8.90
C ARG A 104 9.95 13.92 -7.78
N ALA A 105 9.22 13.76 -6.68
CA ALA A 105 9.62 12.92 -5.56
C ALA A 105 9.81 11.43 -5.93
N ARG A 106 9.20 10.97 -7.04
CA ARG A 106 9.34 9.61 -7.56
C ARG A 106 10.52 9.46 -8.54
N TYR A 107 11.18 10.55 -8.93
CA TYR A 107 12.32 10.51 -9.84
C TYR A 107 13.59 10.02 -9.10
N ARG A 108 14.10 8.85 -9.48
CA ARG A 108 15.36 8.28 -8.96
C ARG A 108 16.14 7.59 -10.06
N HIS A 109 17.47 7.69 -10.01
CA HIS A 109 18.37 7.00 -10.95
C HIS A 109 18.02 7.19 -12.43
N GLY A 110 17.52 8.37 -12.81
CA GLY A 110 17.18 8.69 -14.19
C GLY A 110 15.76 8.31 -14.63
N VAL A 111 14.97 7.66 -13.78
CA VAL A 111 13.61 7.19 -14.10
C VAL A 111 12.59 7.63 -13.04
N TYR A 112 11.32 7.71 -13.43
CA TYR A 112 10.22 7.87 -12.46
C TYR A 112 9.79 6.49 -11.95
N LEU A 113 9.86 6.30 -10.63
CA LEU A 113 9.50 5.04 -9.99
C LEU A 113 7.99 4.92 -9.78
N GLY A 114 7.43 3.78 -10.15
CA GLY A 114 6.06 3.41 -9.87
C GLY A 114 5.81 3.06 -8.39
N GLU A 115 4.58 2.68 -8.08
CA GLU A 115 4.20 2.18 -6.76
C GLU A 115 4.11 0.64 -6.80
N CYS A 116 5.14 -0.06 -6.34
CA CYS A 116 5.22 -1.53 -6.42
C CYS A 116 4.12 -2.25 -5.62
N ASN A 117 3.57 -1.58 -4.62
CA ASN A 117 2.45 -2.08 -3.82
C ASN A 117 1.08 -1.71 -4.41
N TYR A 118 1.03 -1.05 -5.57
CA TYR A 118 -0.21 -0.47 -6.09
C TYR A 118 -1.33 -1.49 -6.30
N ASP A 119 -1.01 -2.69 -6.81
CA ASP A 119 -2.04 -3.71 -7.05
C ASP A 119 -2.65 -4.23 -5.73
N LEU A 120 -1.82 -4.43 -4.69
CA LEU A 120 -2.30 -4.77 -3.34
C LEU A 120 -3.09 -3.63 -2.70
N MET A 121 -2.58 -2.39 -2.82
CA MET A 121 -3.27 -1.19 -2.36
C MET A 121 -4.62 -1.03 -3.05
N ARG A 122 -4.70 -1.34 -4.34
CA ARG A 122 -5.92 -1.30 -5.13
C ARG A 122 -6.93 -2.31 -4.59
N GLN A 123 -6.54 -3.56 -4.37
CA GLN A 123 -7.40 -4.58 -3.75
C GLN A 123 -8.02 -4.10 -2.41
N ILE A 124 -7.23 -3.37 -1.61
CA ILE A 124 -7.64 -2.93 -0.27
C ILE A 124 -8.45 -1.63 -0.31
N PHE A 125 -8.00 -0.65 -1.10
CA PHE A 125 -8.51 0.72 -1.06
C PHE A 125 -9.51 1.05 -2.16
N GLU A 126 -9.51 0.35 -3.31
CA GLU A 126 -10.54 0.49 -4.34
C GLU A 126 -11.91 0.03 -3.81
N VAL A 127 -11.89 -0.99 -2.97
CA VAL A 127 -13.04 -1.51 -2.22
C VAL A 127 -13.50 -0.50 -1.15
N GLY A 128 -12.88 0.68 -1.02
CA GLY A 128 -13.36 1.76 -0.14
C GLY A 128 -13.11 1.53 1.34
N VAL A 129 -12.24 0.57 1.70
CA VAL A 129 -12.02 0.22 3.09
C VAL A 129 -11.38 1.38 3.86
N SER A 130 -11.93 1.66 5.03
CA SER A 130 -11.43 2.65 5.97
C SER A 130 -11.22 2.03 7.35
N PHE A 131 -10.37 2.66 8.16
CA PHE A 131 -10.23 2.33 9.58
C PHE A 131 -11.01 3.36 10.40
N GLU A 132 -11.76 2.88 11.39
CA GLU A 132 -12.38 3.70 12.45
C GLU A 132 -11.35 4.22 13.48
#